data_AF-Q3UXT9-F1
#
_entry.id   AF-Q3UXT9-F1
#
_cell.length_a   1.000
_cell.length_b   1.000
_cell.length_c   1.000
_cell.angle_alpha   90.00
_cell.angle_beta   90.00
_cell.angle_gamma   90.00
#
_symmetry.space_group_name_H-M   'P 1'
#
loop_
_entity.id
_entity.type
_entity.pdbx_description
1 polymer ?
#
loop_
_entity_poly.entity_id
_entity_poly.type
_entity_poly.pdbx_seq_one_letter_code
_entity_poly.pdbx_strand_id
1 'polypeptide(L)'
;KAQEEPPAKLLDDLFRKTKAAPCIYWLPLTESQIVQKEAEQAERAKEREKRRKEREEEEQKEREKEAERERNRQLEREKRREHSRERERDRERERDRGDRERERERDRDRGRERDRRDTKRHSRSRSRSTPVRDRGGRR
;
A
#
# COMPACT_ATOMS: atom_id res chain seq x y z
N LYS A 1 -70.09 -26.93 63.03
CA LYS A 1 -69.11 -25.82 62.89
C LYS A 1 -68.70 -25.79 61.43
N ALA A 2 -69.37 -24.95 60.63
CA ALA A 2 -69.01 -24.74 59.24
C ALA A 2 -67.62 -24.11 59.21
N GLN A 3 -66.68 -24.73 58.50
CA GLN A 3 -65.39 -24.14 58.24
C GLN A 3 -65.62 -22.97 57.30
N GLU A 4 -65.24 -21.77 57.74
CA GLU A 4 -65.28 -20.54 56.97
C GLU A 4 -64.44 -20.71 55.69
N GLU A 5 -65.12 -20.87 54.56
CA GLU A 5 -64.50 -20.62 53.26
C GLU A 5 -64.02 -19.16 53.27
N PRO A 6 -62.75 -18.88 52.93
CA PRO A 6 -62.22 -17.52 52.98
C PRO A 6 -63.11 -16.60 52.12
N PRO A 7 -63.48 -15.39 52.61
CA PRO A 7 -64.45 -14.55 51.94
C PRO A 7 -64.02 -14.32 50.49
N ALA A 8 -64.95 -14.56 49.56
CA ALA A 8 -64.74 -14.40 48.13
C ALA A 8 -64.07 -13.05 47.86
N LYS A 9 -62.82 -13.08 47.40
CA LYS A 9 -61.99 -11.90 47.14
C LYS A 9 -62.77 -10.92 46.25
N LEU A 10 -63.09 -9.73 46.78
CA LEU A 10 -63.84 -8.73 46.03
C LEU A 10 -62.92 -8.14 44.95
N LEU A 11 -63.47 -7.69 43.82
CA LEU A 11 -62.67 -7.09 42.73
C LEU A 11 -61.84 -5.90 43.21
N ASP A 12 -62.34 -5.18 44.21
CA ASP A 12 -61.67 -4.04 44.83
C ASP A 12 -60.44 -4.47 45.69
N ASP A 13 -60.35 -5.74 46.12
CA ASP A 13 -59.19 -6.28 46.85
C ASP A 13 -58.05 -6.69 45.91
N LEU A 14 -58.38 -7.00 44.65
CA LEU A 14 -57.43 -7.50 43.65
C LEU A 14 -56.95 -6.41 42.69
N PHE A 15 -57.78 -5.39 42.44
CA PHE A 15 -57.54 -4.40 41.39
C PHE A 15 -57.81 -2.98 41.89
N ARG A 16 -57.03 -2.03 41.37
CA ARG A 16 -57.28 -0.61 41.60
C ARG A 16 -58.36 -0.13 40.64
N LYS A 17 -59.34 0.62 41.16
CA LYS A 17 -60.45 1.18 40.38
C LYS A 17 -60.24 2.67 40.14
N THR A 18 -60.44 3.14 38.91
CA THR A 18 -60.45 4.58 38.61
C THR A 18 -61.74 5.25 39.13
N LYS A 19 -61.64 6.53 39.50
CA LYS A 19 -62.80 7.34 39.96
C LYS A 19 -63.58 8.00 38.82
N ALA A 20 -63.02 8.07 37.62
CA ALA A 20 -63.64 8.70 36.45
C ALA A 20 -64.60 7.74 35.75
N ALA A 21 -65.66 8.26 35.12
CA ALA A 21 -66.57 7.47 34.31
C ALA A 21 -66.07 7.40 32.85
N PRO A 22 -65.96 6.21 32.24
CA PRO A 22 -66.27 4.88 32.78
C PRO A 22 -65.21 4.35 33.75
N CYS A 23 -65.65 3.72 34.84
CA CYS A 23 -64.75 3.13 35.84
C CYS A 23 -64.03 1.92 35.26
N ILE A 24 -62.69 1.88 35.40
CA ILE A 24 -61.87 0.76 34.95
C ILE A 24 -61.07 0.17 36.11
N TYR A 25 -60.92 -1.14 36.09
CA TYR A 25 -60.09 -1.90 37.01
C TYR A 25 -58.71 -2.13 36.38
N TRP A 26 -57.63 -1.83 37.11
CA TRP A 26 -56.26 -2.01 36.66
C TRP A 26 -55.37 -2.56 37.77
N LEU A 27 -54.38 -3.38 37.39
CA LEU A 27 -53.38 -3.93 38.29
C LEU A 27 -52.00 -3.43 37.82
N PRO A 28 -51.26 -2.65 38.62
CA PRO A 28 -49.85 -2.40 38.32
C PRO A 28 -49.09 -3.72 38.31
N LEU A 29 -48.09 -3.82 37.44
CA LEU A 29 -47.17 -4.96 37.45
C LEU A 29 -46.54 -5.09 38.84
N THR A 30 -46.37 -6.32 39.29
CA THR A 30 -45.62 -6.58 40.52
C THR A 30 -44.15 -6.26 40.29
N GLU A 31 -43.42 -5.91 41.36
CA GLU A 31 -41.98 -5.63 41.27
C GLU A 31 -41.21 -6.79 40.61
N SER A 32 -41.59 -8.04 40.88
CA SER A 32 -41.03 -9.22 40.23
C SER A 32 -41.25 -9.26 38.71
N GLN A 33 -42.44 -8.87 38.23
CA GLN A 33 -42.76 -8.82 36.80
C GLN A 33 -42.02 -7.67 36.11
N ILE A 34 -41.84 -6.54 36.80
CA ILE A 34 -41.06 -5.41 36.31
C ILE A 34 -39.60 -5.84 36.10
N VAL A 35 -38.99 -6.45 37.12
CA VAL A 35 -37.60 -6.94 37.05
C VAL A 35 -37.43 -7.98 35.95
N GLN A 36 -38.39 -8.92 35.79
CA GLN A 36 -38.34 -9.90 34.70
C GLN A 36 -38.41 -9.24 33.31
N LYS A 37 -39.31 -8.27 33.13
CA LYS A 37 -39.46 -7.53 31.87
C LYS A 37 -38.25 -6.66 31.57
N GLU A 38 -37.65 -6.04 32.58
CA GLU A 38 -36.42 -5.27 32.44
C GLU A 38 -35.23 -6.17 32.09
N ALA A 39 -35.12 -7.35 32.69
CA ALA A 39 -34.10 -8.33 32.34
C ALA A 39 -34.26 -8.81 30.89
N GLU A 40 -35.49 -9.12 30.45
CA GLU A 40 -35.78 -9.50 29.06
C GLU A 40 -35.41 -8.37 28.08
N GLN A 41 -35.76 -7.12 28.41
CA GLN A 41 -35.39 -5.98 27.58
C GLN A 41 -33.88 -5.75 27.54
N ALA A 42 -33.19 -5.91 28.68
CA ALA A 42 -31.75 -5.76 28.76
C ALA A 42 -31.03 -6.84 27.92
N GLU A 43 -31.48 -8.10 27.98
CA GLU A 43 -30.94 -9.17 27.15
C GLU A 43 -31.18 -8.91 25.66
N ARG A 44 -32.39 -8.47 25.29
CA ARG A 44 -32.71 -8.11 23.90
C ARG A 44 -31.92 -6.90 23.42
N ALA A 45 -31.63 -5.94 24.31
CA ALA A 45 -30.79 -4.79 23.98
C ALA A 45 -29.33 -5.21 23.74
N LYS A 46 -28.77 -6.07 24.59
CA LYS A 46 -27.42 -6.64 24.41
C LYS A 46 -27.30 -7.45 23.12
N GLU A 47 -28.32 -8.23 22.77
CA GLU A 47 -28.35 -8.96 21.50
C GLU A 47 -28.31 -8.01 20.30
N ARG A 48 -29.12 -6.95 20.32
CA ARG A 48 -29.14 -5.92 19.27
C ARG A 48 -27.82 -5.17 19.17
N GLU A 49 -27.21 -4.83 20.30
CA GLU A 49 -25.91 -4.16 20.35
C GLU A 49 -24.81 -5.05 19.79
N LYS A 50 -24.78 -6.33 20.18
CA LYS A 50 -23.81 -7.29 19.65
C LYS A 50 -23.94 -7.44 18.14
N ARG A 51 -25.16 -7.58 17.63
CA ARG A 51 -25.43 -7.66 16.18
C ARG A 51 -25.03 -6.38 15.43
N ARG A 52 -25.18 -5.22 16.06
CA ARG A 52 -24.74 -3.95 15.48
C ARG A 52 -23.22 -3.86 15.45
N LYS A 53 -22.55 -4.22 16.55
CA LYS A 53 -21.09 -4.22 16.66
C LYS A 53 -20.44 -5.17 15.66
N GLU A 54 -20.98 -6.37 15.48
CA GLU A 54 -20.50 -7.33 14.47
C GLU A 54 -20.59 -6.76 13.05
N ARG A 55 -21.68 -6.07 12.71
CA ARG A 55 -21.83 -5.40 11.40
C ARG A 55 -20.84 -4.25 11.21
N GLU A 56 -20.65 -3.42 12.24
CA GLU A 56 -19.70 -2.32 12.19
C GLU A 56 -18.26 -2.84 12.06
N GLU A 57 -17.90 -3.94 12.73
CA GLU A 57 -16.58 -4.57 12.61
C GLU A 57 -16.37 -5.22 11.22
N GLU A 58 -17.40 -5.88 10.67
CA GLU A 58 -17.34 -6.43 9.32
C GLU A 58 -17.15 -5.32 8.27
N GLU A 59 -17.90 -4.23 8.38
CA GLU A 59 -17.80 -3.08 7.49
C GLU A 59 -16.43 -2.37 7.62
N GLN A 60 -15.91 -2.23 8.84
CA GLN A 60 -14.55 -1.70 9.05
C GLN A 60 -13.49 -2.60 8.42
N LYS A 61 -13.59 -3.92 8.60
CA LYS A 61 -12.66 -4.88 8.00
C LYS A 61 -12.74 -4.87 6.47
N GLU A 62 -13.92 -4.66 5.91
CA GLU A 62 -14.08 -4.52 4.46
C GLU A 62 -13.45 -3.22 3.95
N ARG A 63 -13.70 -2.09 4.63
CA ARG A 63 -13.06 -0.79 4.33
C ARG A 63 -11.54 -0.86 4.44
N GLU A 64 -11.00 -1.53 5.46
CA GLU A 64 -9.55 -1.72 5.60
C GLU A 64 -8.97 -2.57 4.47
N LYS A 65 -9.62 -3.69 4.12
CA LYS A 65 -9.21 -4.52 2.97
C LYS A 65 -9.27 -3.75 1.66
N GLU A 66 -10.28 -2.90 1.47
CA GLU A 66 -10.37 -2.05 0.28
C GLU A 66 -9.25 -1.02 0.24
N ALA A 67 -9.00 -0.32 1.35
CA ALA A 67 -7.89 0.62 1.48
C ALA A 67 -6.53 -0.04 1.28
N GLU A 68 -6.32 -1.26 1.78
CA GLU A 68 -5.11 -2.04 1.56
C GLU A 68 -4.95 -2.40 0.08
N ARG A 69 -6.02 -2.87 -0.58
CA ARG A 69 -6.01 -3.15 -2.02
C ARG A 69 -5.70 -1.91 -2.84
N GLU A 70 -6.20 -0.74 -2.43
CA GLU A 70 -5.88 0.52 -3.09
C GLU A 70 -4.41 0.90 -2.89
N ARG A 71 -3.89 0.82 -1.66
CA ARG A 71 -2.46 1.06 -1.37
C ARG A 71 -1.57 0.10 -2.16
N ASN A 72 -1.92 -1.17 -2.26
CA ASN A 72 -1.16 -2.14 -3.04
C ASN A 72 -1.14 -1.77 -4.54
N ARG A 73 -2.29 -1.36 -5.10
CA ARG A 73 -2.36 -0.85 -6.48
C ARG A 73 -1.48 0.39 -6.67
N GLN A 74 -1.43 1.30 -5.70
CA GLN A 74 -0.56 2.47 -5.75
C GLN A 74 0.92 2.06 -5.71
N LEU A 75 1.30 1.16 -4.80
CA LEU A 75 2.66 0.62 -4.69
C LEU A 75 3.09 -0.11 -5.97
N GLU A 76 2.20 -0.87 -6.62
CA GLU A 76 2.51 -1.54 -7.88
C GLU A 76 2.75 -0.53 -9.01
N ARG A 77 1.95 0.54 -9.08
CA ARG A 77 2.15 1.64 -10.03
C ARG A 77 3.48 2.35 -9.78
N GLU A 78 3.84 2.58 -8.53
CA GLU A 78 5.10 3.20 -8.16
C GLU A 78 6.29 2.31 -8.51
N LYS A 79 6.24 1.01 -8.17
CA LYS A 79 7.25 0.02 -8.56
C LYS A 79 7.45 -0.03 -10.08
N ARG A 80 6.37 0.04 -10.87
CA ARG A 80 6.49 0.11 -12.34
C ARG A 80 7.20 1.37 -12.82
N ARG A 81 6.93 2.52 -12.20
CA ARG A 81 7.60 3.79 -12.51
C ARG A 81 9.07 3.73 -12.12
N GLU A 82 9.38 3.21 -10.94
CA GLU A 82 10.74 3.03 -10.46
C GLU A 82 11.53 2.08 -11.37
N HIS A 83 10.97 0.93 -11.72
CA HIS A 83 11.59 -0.02 -12.64
C HIS A 83 11.86 0.58 -14.02
N SER A 84 10.97 1.44 -14.52
CA SER A 84 11.20 2.18 -15.77
C SER A 84 12.37 3.17 -15.64
N ARG A 85 12.45 3.89 -14.51
CA ARG A 85 13.56 4.82 -14.24
C ARG A 85 14.88 4.09 -14.08
N GLU A 86 14.87 2.92 -13.44
CA GLU A 86 16.06 2.08 -13.29
C GLU A 86 16.56 1.58 -14.65
N ARG A 87 15.67 1.07 -15.50
CA ARG A 87 16.02 0.68 -16.87
C ARG A 87 16.59 1.84 -17.69
N GLU A 88 16.08 3.05 -17.51
CA GLU A 88 16.61 4.23 -18.17
C GLU A 88 18.02 4.58 -17.68
N ARG A 89 18.24 4.56 -16.36
CA ARG A 89 19.59 4.74 -15.77
C ARG A 89 20.58 3.69 -16.26
N ASP A 90 20.16 2.43 -16.40
CA ASP A 90 21.03 1.37 -16.91
C ASP A 90 21.38 1.57 -18.39
N ARG A 91 20.42 1.99 -19.22
CA ARG A 91 20.70 2.37 -20.61
C ARG A 91 21.66 3.56 -20.71
N GLU A 92 21.52 4.55 -19.82
CA GLU A 92 22.43 5.69 -19.76
C GLU A 92 23.85 5.25 -19.36
N ARG A 93 23.97 4.37 -18.35
CA ARG A 93 25.26 3.78 -17.95
C ARG A 93 25.89 2.97 -19.08
N GLU A 94 25.11 2.22 -19.86
CA GLU A 94 25.63 1.50 -21.03
C GLU A 94 26.10 2.45 -22.14
N ARG A 95 25.37 3.53 -22.41
CA ARG A 95 25.80 4.56 -23.36
C ARG A 95 27.10 5.22 -22.94
N ASP A 96 27.22 5.65 -21.69
CA ASP A 96 28.45 6.25 -21.14
C ASP A 96 29.63 5.27 -21.21
N ARG A 97 29.42 3.98 -20.91
CA ARG A 97 30.44 2.94 -21.10
C ARG A 97 30.86 2.81 -22.57
N GLY A 98 29.89 2.78 -23.49
CA GLY A 98 30.14 2.67 -24.92
C GLY A 98 30.87 3.88 -25.49
N ASP A 99 30.54 5.09 -25.04
CA ASP A 99 31.21 6.32 -25.46
C ASP A 99 32.66 6.37 -24.99
N ARG A 100 32.91 5.98 -23.72
CA ARG A 100 34.28 5.84 -23.18
C ARG A 100 35.10 4.78 -23.94
N GLU A 101 34.48 3.70 -24.38
CA GLU A 101 35.17 2.66 -25.16
C GLU A 101 35.55 3.16 -26.57
N ARG A 102 34.61 3.83 -27.25
CA ARG A 102 34.89 4.47 -28.56
C ARG A 102 35.95 5.55 -28.45
N GLU A 103 35.97 6.32 -27.37
CA GLU A 103 37.02 7.33 -27.12
C GLU A 103 38.39 6.65 -26.98
N ARG A 104 38.48 5.58 -26.18
CA ARG A 104 39.70 4.78 -26.03
C ARG A 104 40.16 4.17 -27.37
N GLU A 105 39.23 3.71 -28.21
CA GLU A 105 39.56 3.20 -29.54
C GLU A 105 40.12 4.29 -30.45
N ARG A 106 39.48 5.47 -30.48
CA ARG A 106 39.98 6.63 -31.23
C ARG A 106 41.37 7.05 -30.77
N ASP A 107 41.64 7.02 -29.46
CA ASP A 107 42.97 7.34 -28.93
C ASP A 107 44.02 6.29 -29.31
N ARG A 108 43.66 5.00 -29.31
CA ARG A 108 44.55 3.93 -29.81
C ARG A 108 44.86 4.12 -31.30
N ASP A 109 43.87 4.47 -32.11
CA ASP A 109 44.08 4.69 -33.54
C ASP A 109 44.88 5.95 -33.83
N ARG A 110 44.67 7.04 -33.09
CA ARG A 110 45.55 8.22 -33.12
C ARG A 110 46.98 7.86 -32.72
N GLY A 111 47.16 7.02 -31.70
CA GLY A 111 48.46 6.49 -31.29
C GLY A 111 49.14 5.73 -32.42
N ARG A 112 48.43 4.78 -33.05
CA ARG A 112 48.93 4.02 -34.21
C ARG A 112 49.28 4.93 -35.40
N GLU A 113 48.48 5.96 -35.66
CA GLU A 113 48.75 6.92 -36.74
C GLU A 113 49.98 7.78 -36.42
N ARG A 114 50.18 8.14 -35.14
CA ARG A 114 51.39 8.83 -34.67
C ARG A 114 52.62 7.95 -34.87
N ASP A 115 52.56 6.69 -34.47
CA ASP A 115 53.65 5.72 -34.64
C ASP A 115 53.98 5.47 -36.12
N ARG A 116 52.96 5.38 -36.99
CA ARG A 116 53.16 5.31 -38.44
C ARG A 116 53.83 6.56 -39.01
N ARG A 117 53.46 7.75 -38.53
CA ARG A 117 54.09 9.00 -38.94
C ARG A 117 55.53 9.11 -38.45
N ASP A 118 55.81 8.65 -37.24
CA ASP A 118 57.15 8.67 -36.65
C ASP A 118 58.08 7.67 -37.34
N THR A 119 57.64 6.44 -37.57
CA THR A 119 58.38 5.45 -38.38
C THR A 119 58.63 5.94 -39.82
N LYS A 120 57.68 6.65 -40.45
CA LYS A 120 57.86 7.27 -41.77
C LYS A 120 58.82 8.46 -41.75
N ARG A 121 58.87 9.24 -40.65
CA ARG A 121 59.91 10.27 -40.44
C ARG A 121 61.27 9.64 -40.22
N HIS A 122 61.37 8.61 -39.38
CA HIS A 122 62.62 7.91 -39.08
C HIS A 122 63.24 7.24 -40.31
N SER A 123 62.43 6.60 -41.14
CA SER A 123 62.88 6.02 -42.42
C SER A 123 63.34 7.09 -43.42
N ARG A 124 62.65 8.24 -43.50
CA ARG A 124 63.06 9.36 -44.37
C ARG A 124 64.34 10.06 -43.89
N SER A 125 64.58 10.09 -42.58
CA SER A 125 65.84 10.57 -41.99
C SER A 125 67.00 9.61 -42.24
N ARG A 126 66.74 8.29 -42.32
CA ARG A 126 67.77 7.26 -42.56
C ARG A 126 68.19 7.15 -44.02
N SER A 127 67.38 7.64 -44.96
CA SER A 127 67.69 7.65 -46.41
C SER A 127 68.50 8.87 -46.89
N ARG A 128 68.83 9.83 -46.02
CA ARG A 128 69.59 11.05 -46.40
C ARG A 128 71.09 10.96 -46.13
N SER A 129 71.62 9.76 -45.90
CA SER A 129 73.05 9.54 -45.65
C SER A 129 73.70 8.81 -46.83
N THR A 130 73.67 9.40 -48.02
CA THR A 130 74.63 9.06 -49.09
C THR A 130 75.79 10.04 -48.99
N PRO A 131 77.04 9.62 -48.75
CA PRO A 131 78.18 10.51 -48.89
C PRO A 131 78.34 10.81 -50.38
N VAL A 132 78.07 12.06 -50.78
CA VAL A 132 78.37 12.55 -52.13
C VAL A 132 79.89 12.55 -52.28
N ARG A 133 80.41 11.56 -53.01
CA ARG A 133 81.80 11.53 -53.47
C ARG A 133 81.97 12.63 -54.52
N ASP A 134 82.83 13.58 -54.19
CA ASP A 134 83.39 14.55 -55.13
C ASP A 134 84.17 13.80 -56.23
N ARG A 135 83.78 14.01 -57.49
CA ARG A 135 84.46 13.46 -58.67
C ARG A 135 84.61 14.57 -59.70
N GLY A 136 85.59 15.45 -59.49
CA GLY A 136 86.05 16.43 -60.47
C GLY A 136 87.54 16.23 -60.72
N GLY A 137 87.92 15.79 -61.93
CA GLY A 137 89.34 15.69 -62.27
C GLY A 137 89.64 15.05 -63.63
N ARG A 138 89.73 15.91 -64.66
CA ARG A 138 90.66 15.90 -65.83
C ARG A 138 90.76 14.59 -66.62
N ARG A 139 90.70 14.57 -67.96
CA ARG A 139 91.12 15.51 -69.00
C ARG A 139 90.53 15.01 -70.31
#